data_AF-A0A355U3Z7-F1
#
_entry.id   AF-A0A355U3Z7-F1
#
_cell.length_a   1.000
_cell.length_b   1.000
_cell.length_c   1.000
_cell.angle_alpha   90.00
_cell.angle_beta   90.00
_cell.angle_gamma   90.00
#
_symmetry.space_group_name_H-M   'P 1'
#
loop_
_entity.id
_entity.type
_entity.pdbx_description
1 polymer ?
#
loop_
_entity_poly.entity_id
_entity_poly.type
_entity_poly.pdbx_seq_one_letter_code
_entity_poly.pdbx_strand_id
1 'polypeptide(L)'
;MILLKAIGAFFVKIWRWIKETAWVQPLLIVGAIFAIIFSIPYITKWAQSFSGEGSGQFFKQYDVSINNEEFTSGKRVTDGDNLAQDLYENSLKAYSDEKHATKASDYKEFTDEYGEKFFLVFYKKDNSSSDNIESGLRYLKENWNKANYNLSANDDKKIDFNLWAIDATFTSDNDSDYTITIGGQSAFNRFLYTNANLFNIAGPALSETSYRTRASVAETSYDQFGLNNTSSSTANVLSEFPLPCVCLVDFTDKALSAGRGGLSEILFSVSGDSELDRAKLLLNMWNHTDEFSTTNLFTKQD
;
A
#
# COMPACT_ATOMS: atom_id res chain seq x y z
N MET A 1 14.06 29.82 17.34
CA MET A 1 13.67 29.95 18.77
C MET A 1 12.58 31.00 19.04
N ILE A 2 12.29 31.91 18.10
CA ILE A 2 11.25 32.95 18.24
C ILE A 2 9.83 32.40 17.95
N LEU A 3 9.69 31.46 17.00
CA LEU A 3 8.41 30.87 16.59
C LEU A 3 7.71 30.07 17.72
N LEU A 4 8.45 29.21 18.44
CA LEU A 4 7.91 28.39 19.54
C LEU A 4 7.44 29.24 20.73
N LYS A 5 8.13 30.34 21.02
CA LYS A 5 7.71 31.29 22.07
C LYS A 5 6.46 32.07 21.67
N ALA A 6 6.32 32.43 20.40
CA ALA A 6 5.14 33.13 19.89
C ALA A 6 3.89 32.24 19.92
N ILE A 7 4.04 30.97 19.51
CA ILE A 7 2.96 29.96 19.56
C ILE A 7 2.56 29.66 21.01
N GLY A 8 3.54 29.47 21.91
CA GLY A 8 3.27 29.27 23.34
C GLY A 8 2.55 30.45 24.00
N ALA A 9 2.90 31.70 23.64
CA ALA A 9 2.24 32.89 24.16
C ALA A 9 0.77 33.03 23.68
N PHE A 10 0.46 32.53 22.48
CA PHE A 10 -0.90 32.51 21.94
C PHE A 10 -1.79 31.52 22.69
N PHE A 11 -1.31 30.28 22.90
CA PHE A 11 -2.06 29.27 23.66
C PHE A 11 -2.26 29.66 25.13
N VAL A 12 -1.27 30.30 25.77
CA VAL A 12 -1.40 30.79 27.15
C VAL A 12 -2.46 31.89 27.26
N LYS A 13 -2.58 32.78 26.26
CA LYS A 13 -3.63 33.81 26.22
C LYS A 13 -5.02 33.21 26.02
N ILE A 14 -5.15 32.23 25.13
CA ILE A 14 -6.41 31.50 24.92
C ILE A 14 -6.81 30.73 26.17
N TRP A 15 -5.85 30.03 26.79
CA TRP A 15 -6.09 29.29 28.04
C TRP A 15 -6.53 30.19 29.18
N ARG A 16 -5.93 31.38 29.31
CA ARG A 16 -6.32 32.36 30.34
C ARG A 16 -7.70 32.95 30.07
N TRP A 17 -8.03 33.26 28.81
CA TRP A 17 -9.35 33.73 28.40
C TRP A 17 -10.45 32.69 28.67
N ILE A 18 -10.18 31.42 28.35
CA ILE A 18 -11.06 30.29 28.67
C ILE A 18 -11.27 30.15 30.19
N LYS A 19 -10.20 30.32 30.98
CA LYS A 19 -10.27 30.18 32.44
C LYS A 19 -11.04 31.31 33.13
N GLU A 20 -10.93 32.54 32.63
CA GLU A 20 -11.54 33.73 33.21
C GLU A 20 -13.01 33.92 32.80
N THR A 21 -13.49 33.16 31.80
CA THR A 21 -14.85 33.29 31.28
C THR A 21 -15.76 32.19 31.83
N ALA A 22 -16.47 32.48 32.93
CA ALA A 22 -17.27 31.50 33.69
C ALA A 22 -18.36 30.77 32.87
N TRP A 23 -18.90 31.38 31.81
CA TRP A 23 -19.90 30.76 30.94
C TRP A 23 -19.32 29.79 29.90
N VAL A 24 -18.01 29.83 29.65
CA VAL A 24 -17.31 28.93 28.73
C VAL A 24 -17.01 27.58 29.40
N GLN A 25 -16.95 27.54 30.75
CA GLN A 25 -16.64 26.32 31.50
C GLN A 25 -17.62 25.17 31.24
N PRO A 26 -18.96 25.36 31.26
CA PRO A 26 -19.91 24.30 30.89
C PRO A 26 -19.78 23.87 29.43
N LEU A 27 -19.56 24.82 28.51
CA LEU A 27 -19.42 24.55 27.07
C LEU A 27 -18.18 23.69 26.78
N LEU A 28 -17.08 23.95 27.49
CA LEU A 28 -15.82 23.24 27.31
C LEU A 28 -15.90 21.81 27.86
N ILE A 29 -16.58 21.61 28.99
CA ILE A 29 -16.86 20.26 29.52
C ILE A 29 -17.68 19.46 28.51
N VAL A 30 -18.73 20.06 27.95
CA VAL A 30 -19.57 19.41 26.92
C VAL A 30 -18.75 19.11 25.65
N GLY A 31 -17.96 20.05 25.16
CA GLY A 31 -17.09 19.86 23.99
C GLY A 31 -16.03 18.77 24.20
N ALA A 32 -15.44 18.69 25.40
CA ALA A 32 -14.49 17.64 25.74
C ALA A 32 -15.17 16.26 25.81
N ILE A 33 -16.39 16.16 26.33
CA ILE A 33 -17.17 14.91 26.35
C ILE A 33 -17.49 14.47 24.92
N PHE A 34 -17.95 15.37 24.05
CA PHE A 34 -18.20 15.04 22.64
C PHE A 34 -16.92 14.67 21.91
N ALA A 35 -15.81 15.36 22.14
CA ALA A 35 -14.52 15.01 21.56
C ALA A 35 -14.09 13.61 22.00
N ILE A 36 -14.22 13.25 23.28
CA ILE A 36 -13.95 11.90 23.76
C ILE A 36 -14.88 10.89 23.09
N ILE A 37 -16.20 11.13 23.07
CA ILE A 37 -17.18 10.21 22.46
C ILE A 37 -16.92 10.00 20.97
N PHE A 38 -16.64 11.07 20.21
CA PHE A 38 -16.29 10.97 18.80
C PHE A 38 -14.91 10.34 18.56
N SER A 39 -13.99 10.46 19.53
CA SER A 39 -12.68 9.81 19.45
C SER A 39 -12.74 8.33 19.80
N ILE A 40 -13.72 7.87 20.59
CA ILE A 40 -13.87 6.46 20.98
C ILE A 40 -13.86 5.53 19.76
N PRO A 41 -14.68 5.69 18.69
CA PRO A 41 -14.64 4.77 17.56
C PRO A 41 -13.28 4.72 16.85
N TYR A 42 -12.54 5.83 16.80
CA TYR A 42 -11.18 5.87 16.21
C TYR A 42 -10.14 5.25 17.14
N ILE A 43 -10.21 5.52 18.44
CA ILE A 43 -9.31 4.97 19.47
C ILE A 43 -9.55 3.48 19.66
N THR A 44 -10.79 2.99 19.61
CA THR A 44 -11.11 1.57 19.72
C THR A 44 -10.69 0.80 18.49
N LYS A 45 -10.83 1.36 17.28
CA LYS A 45 -10.29 0.75 16.05
C LYS A 45 -8.75 0.66 16.09
N TRP A 46 -8.09 1.70 16.58
CA TRP A 46 -6.64 1.72 16.77
C TRP A 46 -6.19 0.77 17.89
N ALA A 47 -6.86 0.71 19.04
CA ALA A 47 -6.50 -0.18 20.14
C ALA A 47 -6.81 -1.66 19.85
N GLN A 48 -7.87 -1.95 19.08
CA GLN A 48 -8.17 -3.32 18.62
C GLN A 48 -7.18 -3.81 17.57
N SER A 49 -6.56 -2.92 16.79
CA SER A 49 -5.55 -3.31 15.81
C SER A 49 -4.16 -3.58 16.40
N PHE A 50 -3.91 -3.15 17.64
CA PHE A 50 -2.67 -3.43 18.39
C PHE A 50 -2.76 -4.62 19.35
N SER A 51 -3.95 -5.19 19.60
CA SER A 51 -4.16 -6.19 20.67
C SER A 51 -4.52 -7.61 20.20
N GLY A 52 -4.45 -7.89 18.90
CA GLY A 52 -4.78 -9.22 18.36
C GLY A 52 -3.55 -10.01 17.92
N GLU A 53 -3.22 -11.09 18.63
CA GLU A 53 -2.28 -12.15 18.18
C GLU A 53 -2.89 -13.05 17.08
N GLY A 54 -3.71 -12.48 16.19
CA GLY A 54 -4.35 -13.21 15.09
C GLY A 54 -3.71 -12.89 13.74
N SER A 55 -3.59 -13.89 12.88
CA SER A 55 -3.25 -13.77 11.45
C SER A 55 -3.99 -12.60 10.79
N GLY A 56 -3.27 -11.67 10.17
CA GLY A 56 -3.82 -10.55 9.40
C GLY A 56 -4.23 -9.30 10.19
N GLN A 57 -4.02 -9.24 11.52
CA GLN A 57 -4.34 -8.05 12.33
C GLN A 57 -3.44 -6.85 12.00
N PHE A 58 -2.18 -7.10 11.67
CA PHE A 58 -1.28 -6.05 11.19
C PHE A 58 -1.81 -5.41 9.90
N PHE A 59 -2.25 -6.22 8.92
CA PHE A 59 -2.77 -5.71 7.65
C PHE A 59 -4.08 -4.93 7.81
N LYS A 60 -4.92 -5.27 8.79
CA LYS A 60 -6.15 -4.50 9.08
C LYS A 60 -5.90 -3.02 9.41
N GLN A 61 -4.69 -2.65 9.85
CA GLN A 61 -4.31 -1.24 10.08
C GLN A 61 -4.14 -0.45 8.78
N TYR A 62 -3.97 -1.16 7.67
CA TYR A 62 -3.63 -0.64 6.34
C TYR A 62 -4.67 -1.05 5.30
N ASP A 63 -5.81 -1.56 5.75
CA ASP A 63 -6.84 -2.13 4.89
C ASP A 63 -7.42 -1.08 3.96
N VAL A 64 -7.39 -1.38 2.67
CA VAL A 64 -8.07 -0.63 1.62
C VAL A 64 -9.32 -1.42 1.28
N SER A 65 -10.46 -0.87 1.66
CA SER A 65 -11.74 -1.56 1.58
C SER A 65 -12.14 -1.84 0.13
N ILE A 66 -12.54 -3.09 -0.11
CA ILE A 66 -13.23 -3.55 -1.32
C ILE A 66 -14.69 -3.94 -0.99
N ASN A 67 -15.28 -3.32 0.03
CA ASN A 67 -16.68 -3.54 0.35
C ASN A 67 -17.60 -2.84 -0.65
N ASN A 68 -18.65 -3.54 -1.06
CA ASN A 68 -19.58 -3.15 -2.12
C ASN A 68 -18.98 -3.09 -3.52
N GLU A 69 -17.87 -3.78 -3.77
CA GLU A 69 -17.31 -3.95 -5.11
C GLU A 69 -18.36 -4.36 -6.13
N GLU A 70 -18.32 -3.74 -7.31
CA GLU A 70 -19.22 -4.04 -8.41
C GLU A 70 -18.50 -4.71 -9.56
N PHE A 71 -19.20 -5.55 -10.32
CA PHE A 71 -18.67 -6.16 -11.54
C PHE A 71 -18.81 -5.19 -12.74
N THR A 72 -18.17 -4.02 -12.66
CA THR A 72 -18.25 -2.98 -13.69
C THR A 72 -16.86 -2.44 -13.99
N SER A 73 -16.29 -2.84 -15.13
CA SER A 73 -14.94 -2.43 -15.55
C SER A 73 -14.72 -0.92 -15.49
N GLY A 74 -13.63 -0.49 -14.84
CA GLY A 74 -13.23 0.90 -14.73
C GLY A 74 -14.07 1.77 -13.79
N LYS A 75 -15.07 1.20 -13.12
CA LYS A 75 -15.90 1.95 -12.17
C LYS A 75 -15.16 2.09 -10.84
N ARG A 76 -15.15 3.30 -10.29
CA ARG A 76 -14.60 3.60 -8.96
C ARG A 76 -15.71 3.55 -7.92
N VAL A 77 -15.87 2.42 -7.24
CA VAL A 77 -16.92 2.22 -6.22
C VAL A 77 -16.32 2.20 -4.82
N THR A 78 -15.16 1.57 -4.67
CA THR A 78 -14.50 1.37 -3.38
C THR A 78 -13.18 2.15 -3.26
N ASP A 79 -12.62 2.19 -2.05
CA ASP A 79 -11.28 2.74 -1.84
C ASP A 79 -10.23 1.91 -2.60
N GLY A 80 -10.45 0.60 -2.73
CA GLY A 80 -9.64 -0.31 -3.54
C GLY A 80 -9.65 0.11 -5.01
N ASP A 81 -10.82 0.36 -5.57
CA ASP A 81 -10.95 0.84 -6.95
C ASP A 81 -10.25 2.17 -7.15
N ASN A 82 -10.40 3.12 -6.22
CA ASN A 82 -9.73 4.42 -6.31
C ASN A 82 -8.22 4.24 -6.39
N LEU A 83 -7.64 3.50 -5.44
CA LEU A 83 -6.21 3.20 -5.42
C LEU A 83 -5.75 2.50 -6.73
N ALA A 84 -6.48 1.48 -7.17
CA ALA A 84 -6.09 0.69 -8.34
C ALA A 84 -6.21 1.49 -9.66
N GLN A 85 -7.27 2.27 -9.83
CA GLN A 85 -7.47 3.11 -11.01
C GLN A 85 -6.48 4.28 -11.03
N ASP A 86 -6.23 4.94 -9.89
CA ASP A 86 -5.22 5.99 -9.82
C ASP A 86 -3.82 5.43 -10.08
N LEU A 87 -3.51 4.24 -9.56
CA LEU A 87 -2.24 3.57 -9.83
C LEU A 87 -2.12 3.23 -11.32
N TYR A 88 -3.19 2.76 -11.97
CA TYR A 88 -3.21 2.47 -13.41
C TYR A 88 -2.95 3.73 -14.24
N GLU A 89 -3.74 4.78 -14.01
CA GLU A 89 -3.64 6.04 -14.76
C GLU A 89 -2.26 6.69 -14.59
N ASN A 90 -1.73 6.71 -13.37
CA ASN A 90 -0.42 7.29 -13.08
C ASN A 90 0.75 6.43 -13.58
N SER A 91 0.63 5.10 -13.52
CA SER A 91 1.63 4.19 -14.12
C SER A 91 1.64 4.34 -15.65
N LEU A 92 0.47 4.43 -16.28
CA LEU A 92 0.37 4.68 -17.71
C LEU A 92 1.05 6.01 -18.07
N LYS A 93 0.75 7.10 -17.34
CA LYS A 93 1.42 8.39 -17.52
C LYS A 93 2.94 8.30 -17.36
N ALA A 94 3.43 7.52 -16.39
CA ALA A 94 4.86 7.30 -16.20
C ALA A 94 5.50 6.56 -17.39
N TYR A 95 4.80 5.57 -17.95
CA TYR A 95 5.29 4.74 -19.06
C TYR A 95 5.16 5.38 -20.45
N SER A 96 4.08 6.12 -20.72
CA SER A 96 3.66 6.45 -22.09
C SER A 96 3.78 7.93 -22.50
N ASP A 97 4.06 8.85 -21.58
CA ASP A 97 4.08 10.28 -21.91
C ASP A 97 5.37 10.65 -22.66
N GLU A 98 5.27 11.23 -23.87
CA GLU A 98 6.42 11.78 -24.64
C GLU A 98 7.20 12.84 -23.84
N LYS A 99 6.60 13.37 -22.76
CA LYS A 99 7.23 14.30 -21.82
C LYS A 99 7.72 13.67 -20.51
N HIS A 100 7.55 12.35 -20.32
CA HIS A 100 7.85 11.54 -19.12
C HIS A 100 7.92 12.38 -17.84
N ALA A 101 6.84 12.41 -17.05
CA ALA A 101 6.90 13.03 -15.73
C ALA A 101 8.09 12.43 -14.95
N THR A 102 9.06 13.28 -14.62
CA THR A 102 10.32 12.87 -13.98
C THR A 102 10.33 13.18 -12.49
N LYS A 103 9.25 13.79 -11.98
CA LYS A 103 9.15 14.25 -10.61
C LYS A 103 7.89 13.76 -9.93
N ALA A 104 8.02 13.39 -8.66
CA ALA A 104 6.91 12.98 -7.81
C ALA A 104 5.83 14.07 -7.71
N SER A 105 6.22 15.35 -7.80
CA SER A 105 5.29 16.49 -7.80
C SER A 105 4.29 16.48 -8.97
N ASP A 106 4.60 15.79 -10.07
CA ASP A 106 3.70 15.66 -11.22
C ASP A 106 2.55 14.67 -10.96
N TYR A 107 2.59 14.01 -9.81
CA TYR A 107 1.64 13.00 -9.31
C TYR A 107 1.05 13.40 -7.94
N LYS A 108 1.05 14.70 -7.62
CA LYS A 108 0.81 15.21 -6.26
C LYS A 108 -0.46 14.71 -5.59
N GLU A 109 -1.60 14.63 -6.30
CA GLU A 109 -2.84 14.13 -5.68
C GLU A 109 -2.67 12.70 -5.19
N PHE A 110 -2.12 11.83 -6.03
CA PHE A 110 -1.85 10.43 -5.69
C PHE A 110 -0.80 10.31 -4.58
N THR A 111 0.31 11.06 -4.67
CA THR A 111 1.40 10.95 -3.71
C THR A 111 1.11 11.62 -2.36
N ASP A 112 0.23 12.62 -2.31
CA ASP A 112 -0.30 13.17 -1.06
C ASP A 112 -1.20 12.17 -0.33
N GLU A 113 -2.01 11.40 -1.08
CA GLU A 113 -2.98 10.45 -0.52
C GLU A 113 -2.32 9.13 -0.10
N TYR A 114 -1.54 8.52 -1.00
CA TYR A 114 -0.99 7.18 -0.81
C TYR A 114 0.51 7.16 -0.51
N GLY A 115 1.20 8.29 -0.64
CA GLY A 115 2.66 8.40 -0.52
C GLY A 115 3.39 8.22 -1.85
N GLU A 116 4.58 8.79 -1.96
CA GLU A 116 5.44 8.67 -3.16
C GLU A 116 6.01 7.26 -3.34
N LYS A 117 6.11 6.47 -2.25
CA LYS A 117 6.61 5.10 -2.28
C LYS A 117 5.99 4.31 -1.15
N PHE A 118 5.47 3.11 -1.45
CA PHE A 118 4.78 2.29 -0.48
C PHE A 118 4.68 0.82 -0.91
N PHE A 119 4.45 -0.05 0.05
CA PHE A 119 4.07 -1.43 -0.22
C PHE A 119 2.56 -1.53 -0.46
N LEU A 120 2.15 -2.25 -1.49
CA LEU A 120 0.77 -2.70 -1.68
C LEU A 120 0.71 -4.22 -1.53
N VAL A 121 -0.06 -4.72 -0.58
CA VAL A 121 -0.10 -6.14 -0.25
C VAL A 121 -1.47 -6.73 -0.54
N PHE A 122 -1.50 -7.77 -1.36
CA PHE A 122 -2.68 -8.63 -1.49
C PHE A 122 -2.47 -9.86 -0.62
N TYR A 123 -3.23 -9.96 0.47
CA TYR A 123 -3.03 -11.02 1.46
C TYR A 123 -4.23 -11.95 1.56
N LYS A 124 -3.98 -13.15 2.08
CA LYS A 124 -5.00 -14.14 2.38
C LYS A 124 -5.01 -14.35 3.90
N LYS A 125 -6.16 -14.19 4.55
CA LYS A 125 -6.28 -14.58 5.96
C LYS A 125 -5.97 -16.07 6.13
N ASP A 126 -5.42 -16.42 7.29
CA ASP A 126 -5.15 -17.80 7.68
C ASP A 126 -4.24 -18.55 6.67
N ASN A 127 -3.21 -17.86 6.18
CA ASN A 127 -2.22 -18.40 5.24
C ASN A 127 -0.79 -18.15 5.75
N SER A 128 0.02 -19.22 5.86
CA SER A 128 1.38 -19.14 6.38
C SER A 128 2.31 -18.23 5.57
N SER A 129 2.09 -18.10 4.25
CA SER A 129 2.87 -17.18 3.42
C SER A 129 2.49 -15.72 3.73
N SER A 130 1.22 -15.44 4.04
CA SER A 130 0.78 -14.13 4.52
C SER A 130 1.36 -13.82 5.89
N ASP A 131 1.47 -14.81 6.80
CA ASP A 131 2.14 -14.63 8.10
C ASP A 131 3.62 -14.28 7.95
N ASN A 132 4.31 -14.88 6.97
CA ASN A 132 5.70 -14.55 6.66
C ASN A 132 5.84 -13.11 6.17
N ILE A 133 5.01 -12.68 5.20
CA ILE A 133 4.98 -11.30 4.72
C ILE A 133 4.69 -10.34 5.88
N GLU A 134 3.67 -10.64 6.69
CA GLU A 134 3.29 -9.84 7.85
C GLU A 134 4.45 -9.66 8.82
N SER A 135 5.11 -10.76 9.20
CA SER A 135 6.25 -10.72 10.14
C SER A 135 7.40 -9.86 9.60
N GLY A 136 7.72 -9.98 8.30
CA GLY A 136 8.76 -9.17 7.67
C GLY A 136 8.41 -7.68 7.62
N LEU A 137 7.19 -7.33 7.21
CA LEU A 137 6.73 -5.93 7.11
C LEU A 137 6.60 -5.28 8.49
N ARG A 138 6.06 -6.00 9.47
CA ARG A 138 5.95 -5.53 10.85
C ARG A 138 7.34 -5.24 11.43
N TYR A 139 8.25 -6.20 11.30
CA TYR A 139 9.62 -6.02 11.77
C TYR A 139 10.32 -4.86 11.05
N LEU A 140 10.17 -4.76 9.73
CA LEU A 140 10.74 -3.68 8.93
C LEU A 140 10.21 -2.31 9.39
N LYS A 141 8.89 -2.18 9.58
CA LYS A 141 8.26 -0.96 10.09
C LYS A 141 8.78 -0.58 11.48
N GLU A 142 8.84 -1.53 12.41
CA GLU A 142 9.33 -1.29 13.77
C GLU A 142 10.79 -0.87 13.82
N ASN A 143 11.56 -1.18 12.78
CA ASN A 143 12.98 -0.87 12.65
C ASN A 143 13.29 0.14 11.55
N TRP A 144 12.27 0.79 10.99
CA TRP A 144 12.42 1.81 9.95
C TRP A 144 13.31 2.95 10.44
N ASN A 145 14.25 3.40 9.60
CA ASN A 145 15.22 4.46 9.91
C ASN A 145 16.16 4.21 11.11
N LYS A 146 16.20 3.01 11.69
CA LYS A 146 17.22 2.66 12.70
C LYS A 146 18.58 2.43 12.03
N ALA A 147 19.66 2.77 12.71
CA ALA A 147 21.03 2.75 12.17
C ALA A 147 21.47 1.40 11.55
N ASN A 148 20.88 0.28 11.99
CA ASN A 148 21.20 -1.06 11.51
C ASN A 148 20.36 -1.50 10.29
N TYR A 149 19.32 -0.74 9.94
CA TYR A 149 18.48 -0.92 8.76
C TYR A 149 18.73 0.25 7.82
N ASN A 150 19.93 0.24 7.22
CA ASN A 150 20.34 1.25 6.26
C ASN A 150 19.47 1.16 5.01
N LEU A 151 18.41 1.98 4.96
CA LEU A 151 17.89 2.49 3.70
C LEU A 151 19.06 3.10 2.92
N SER A 152 19.05 2.94 1.59
CA SER A 152 20.15 3.40 0.74
C SER A 152 20.50 4.85 1.12
N ALA A 153 21.80 5.14 1.26
CA ALA A 153 22.30 6.37 1.91
C ALA A 153 21.87 7.68 1.22
N ASN A 154 21.15 7.59 0.10
CA ASN A 154 21.14 8.63 -0.90
C ASN A 154 19.78 9.24 -1.23
N ASP A 155 18.63 8.97 -0.57
CA ASP A 155 17.49 9.92 -0.41
C ASP A 155 16.29 9.29 0.31
N ASP A 156 16.09 7.97 0.18
CA ASP A 156 14.91 7.26 0.69
C ASP A 156 14.81 7.25 2.23
N LYS A 157 15.88 7.63 2.94
CA LYS A 157 15.89 7.82 4.41
C LYS A 157 14.88 8.85 4.91
N LYS A 158 14.41 9.73 4.02
CA LYS A 158 13.37 10.74 4.35
C LYS A 158 11.96 10.26 4.04
N ILE A 159 11.82 9.13 3.36
CA ILE A 159 10.53 8.56 3.02
C ILE A 159 10.08 7.69 4.20
N ASP A 160 8.88 7.98 4.70
CA ASP A 160 8.29 7.20 5.78
C ASP A 160 7.84 5.83 5.27
N PHE A 161 7.92 4.82 6.14
CA PHE A 161 7.36 3.50 5.81
C PHE A 161 5.86 3.66 5.57
N ASN A 162 5.40 3.25 4.38
CA ASN A 162 3.98 3.23 4.08
C ASN A 162 3.57 1.90 3.45
N LEU A 163 2.34 1.51 3.74
CA LEU A 163 1.77 0.21 3.41
C LEU A 163 0.26 0.36 3.20
N TRP A 164 -0.25 -0.30 2.17
CA TRP A 164 -1.66 -0.50 1.90
C TRP A 164 -1.90 -1.99 1.69
N ALA A 165 -3.02 -2.50 2.17
CA ALA A 165 -3.33 -3.93 2.11
C ALA A 165 -4.76 -4.18 1.64
N ILE A 166 -4.94 -5.18 0.79
CA ILE A 166 -6.25 -5.66 0.33
C ILE A 166 -6.39 -7.12 0.76
N ASP A 167 -7.46 -7.40 1.51
CA ASP A 167 -7.81 -8.76 1.92
C ASP A 167 -8.51 -9.52 0.79
N ALA A 168 -7.80 -10.45 0.18
CA ALA A 168 -8.34 -11.28 -0.90
C ALA A 168 -9.42 -12.28 -0.42
N THR A 169 -9.58 -12.44 0.89
CA THR A 169 -10.62 -13.29 1.52
C THR A 169 -11.79 -12.50 2.07
N PHE A 170 -11.83 -11.18 1.85
CA PHE A 170 -12.92 -10.34 2.31
C PHE A 170 -14.26 -10.79 1.70
N THR A 171 -15.28 -10.86 2.55
CA THR A 171 -16.67 -11.09 2.14
C THR A 171 -17.40 -9.75 2.17
N SER A 172 -17.86 -9.30 1.01
CA SER A 172 -18.55 -8.02 0.86
C SER A 172 -20.04 -8.14 1.17
N ASP A 173 -20.64 -7.04 1.62
CA ASP A 173 -22.07 -6.96 1.94
C ASP A 173 -22.96 -7.30 0.74
N ASN A 174 -22.48 -7.03 -0.48
CA ASN A 174 -23.18 -7.30 -1.74
C ASN A 174 -22.77 -8.64 -2.40
N ASP A 175 -21.97 -9.50 -1.76
CA ASP A 175 -21.56 -10.78 -2.37
C ASP A 175 -22.77 -11.67 -2.69
N SER A 176 -23.84 -11.59 -1.89
CA SER A 176 -25.08 -12.34 -2.13
C SER A 176 -25.84 -11.91 -3.40
N ASP A 177 -25.53 -10.73 -3.94
CA ASP A 177 -26.23 -10.16 -5.09
C ASP A 177 -25.68 -10.70 -6.42
N TYR A 178 -24.53 -11.39 -6.39
CA TYR A 178 -23.85 -11.92 -7.56
C TYR A 178 -24.01 -13.44 -7.67
N THR A 179 -24.36 -13.91 -8.87
CA THR A 179 -24.41 -15.36 -9.18
C THR A 179 -23.09 -15.85 -9.77
N ILE A 180 -22.80 -17.14 -9.59
CA ILE A 180 -21.51 -17.82 -9.90
C ILE A 180 -21.02 -17.62 -11.35
N THR A 181 -21.89 -17.22 -12.27
CA THR A 181 -21.66 -17.31 -13.72
C THR A 181 -20.83 -16.18 -14.31
N ILE A 182 -20.64 -15.05 -13.63
CA ILE A 182 -19.85 -13.92 -14.14
C ILE A 182 -19.03 -13.32 -12.99
N GLY A 183 -17.69 -13.41 -13.07
CA GLY A 183 -16.81 -12.60 -12.24
C GLY A 183 -16.49 -13.10 -10.84
N GLY A 184 -16.96 -14.29 -10.45
CA GLY A 184 -16.74 -14.86 -9.13
C GLY A 184 -17.55 -14.17 -8.02
N GLN A 185 -18.03 -14.94 -7.05
CA GLN A 185 -18.89 -14.42 -5.97
C GLN A 185 -18.19 -13.44 -5.02
N SER A 186 -16.87 -13.51 -4.90
CA SER A 186 -16.16 -12.71 -3.90
C SER A 186 -15.89 -11.28 -4.37
N ALA A 187 -15.87 -10.36 -3.42
CA ALA A 187 -15.46 -8.98 -3.60
C ALA A 187 -14.12 -8.85 -4.34
N PHE A 188 -13.13 -9.65 -3.94
CA PHE A 188 -11.80 -9.60 -4.53
C PHE A 188 -11.81 -9.94 -6.01
N ASN A 189 -12.68 -10.86 -6.41
CA ASN A 189 -12.79 -11.24 -7.81
C ASN A 189 -13.39 -10.13 -8.68
N ARG A 190 -14.39 -9.42 -8.13
CA ARG A 190 -14.96 -8.25 -8.78
C ARG A 190 -13.94 -7.11 -8.85
N PHE A 191 -13.19 -6.88 -7.78
CA PHE A 191 -12.08 -5.94 -7.75
C PHE A 191 -11.04 -6.21 -8.86
N LEU A 192 -10.58 -7.46 -9.00
CA LEU A 192 -9.61 -7.83 -10.05
C LEU A 192 -10.17 -7.59 -11.46
N TYR A 193 -11.45 -7.90 -11.68
CA TYR A 193 -12.09 -7.65 -12.97
C TYR A 193 -12.26 -6.16 -13.27
N THR A 194 -12.77 -5.41 -12.30
CA THR A 194 -12.99 -3.97 -12.41
C THR A 194 -11.70 -3.24 -12.73
N ASN A 195 -10.60 -3.70 -12.13
CA ASN A 195 -9.28 -3.10 -12.24
C ASN A 195 -8.32 -3.88 -13.16
N ALA A 196 -8.83 -4.73 -14.06
CA ALA A 196 -8.02 -5.59 -14.92
C ALA A 196 -6.98 -4.83 -15.75
N ASN A 197 -7.26 -3.57 -16.13
CA ASN A 197 -6.33 -2.73 -16.88
C ASN A 197 -5.03 -2.48 -16.11
N LEU A 198 -5.08 -2.28 -14.79
CA LEU A 198 -3.88 -2.14 -13.95
C LEU A 198 -2.98 -3.35 -14.11
N PHE A 199 -3.57 -4.53 -13.93
CA PHE A 199 -2.85 -5.79 -13.93
C PHE A 199 -2.28 -6.13 -15.31
N ASN A 200 -3.07 -5.92 -16.37
CA ASN A 200 -2.66 -6.14 -17.75
C ASN A 200 -1.46 -5.27 -18.16
N ILE A 201 -1.34 -4.04 -17.65
CA ILE A 201 -0.14 -3.21 -17.91
C ILE A 201 1.02 -3.55 -16.97
N ALA A 202 0.73 -3.87 -15.70
CA ALA A 202 1.75 -4.06 -14.68
C ALA A 202 2.45 -5.40 -14.83
N GLY A 203 1.74 -6.49 -15.15
CA GLY A 203 2.30 -7.83 -15.29
C GLY A 203 3.48 -7.91 -16.28
N PRO A 204 3.29 -7.48 -17.55
CA PRO A 204 4.38 -7.44 -18.53
C PRO A 204 5.55 -6.55 -18.08
N ALA A 205 5.27 -5.34 -17.56
CA ALA A 205 6.30 -4.41 -17.11
C ALA A 205 7.14 -4.98 -15.95
N LEU A 206 6.47 -5.59 -14.97
CA LEU A 206 7.07 -6.28 -13.84
C LEU A 206 7.89 -7.49 -14.26
N SER A 207 7.49 -8.16 -15.34
CA SER A 207 8.23 -9.29 -15.88
C SER A 207 9.61 -8.86 -16.40
N GLU A 208 9.83 -7.57 -16.69
CA GLU A 208 11.13 -7.08 -17.17
C GLU A 208 11.98 -6.45 -16.05
N THR A 209 11.56 -6.54 -14.78
CA THR A 209 12.29 -5.89 -13.68
C THR A 209 13.56 -6.65 -13.30
N SER A 210 14.54 -5.89 -12.82
CA SER A 210 15.85 -6.43 -12.45
C SER A 210 15.75 -7.41 -11.29
N TYR A 211 14.82 -7.19 -10.35
CA TYR A 211 14.59 -8.13 -9.27
C TYR A 211 14.13 -9.51 -9.77
N ARG A 212 13.19 -9.59 -10.75
CA ARG A 212 12.80 -10.87 -11.38
C ARG A 212 14.01 -11.60 -11.93
N THR A 213 14.83 -10.90 -12.72
CA THR A 213 15.96 -11.53 -13.44
C THR A 213 16.97 -12.19 -12.50
N ARG A 214 16.99 -11.77 -11.23
CA ARG A 214 17.92 -12.28 -10.21
C ARG A 214 17.25 -13.25 -9.24
N ALA A 215 15.97 -13.06 -8.91
CA ALA A 215 15.21 -13.92 -8.01
C ALA A 215 14.69 -15.22 -8.64
N SER A 216 14.86 -15.43 -9.96
CA SER A 216 14.46 -16.65 -10.69
C SER A 216 12.99 -17.06 -10.49
N VAL A 217 12.11 -16.06 -10.42
CA VAL A 217 10.66 -16.27 -10.25
C VAL A 217 10.05 -16.81 -11.55
N ALA A 218 9.16 -17.81 -11.43
CA ALA A 218 8.49 -18.41 -12.57
C ALA A 218 7.67 -17.38 -13.37
N GLU A 219 7.81 -17.41 -14.69
CA GLU A 219 7.08 -16.54 -15.62
C GLU A 219 5.55 -16.63 -15.43
N THR A 220 5.08 -17.84 -15.10
CA THR A 220 3.66 -18.11 -14.82
C THR A 220 3.09 -17.21 -13.73
N SER A 221 3.86 -16.82 -12.72
CA SER A 221 3.37 -15.94 -11.66
C SER A 221 3.11 -14.52 -12.16
N TYR A 222 3.91 -14.03 -13.11
CA TYR A 222 3.69 -12.73 -13.75
C TYR A 222 2.54 -12.78 -14.75
N ASP A 223 2.37 -13.88 -15.48
CA ASP A 223 1.22 -14.07 -16.36
C ASP A 223 -0.10 -14.13 -15.58
N GLN A 224 -0.08 -14.81 -14.43
CA GLN A 224 -1.21 -14.90 -13.51
C GLN A 224 -1.50 -13.55 -12.84
N PHE A 225 -0.47 -12.82 -12.41
CA PHE A 225 -0.65 -11.46 -11.88
C PHE A 225 -1.18 -10.51 -12.95
N GLY A 226 -0.63 -10.61 -14.16
CA GLY A 226 -0.96 -9.75 -15.30
C GLY A 226 -2.29 -10.07 -15.96
N LEU A 227 -3.03 -11.09 -15.48
CA LEU A 227 -4.31 -11.54 -16.05
C LEU A 227 -4.24 -11.84 -17.57
N ASN A 228 -3.04 -12.14 -18.11
CA ASN A 228 -2.78 -12.32 -19.53
C ASN A 228 -3.32 -13.65 -20.10
N ASN A 229 -3.57 -14.65 -19.24
CA ASN A 229 -4.09 -15.97 -19.62
C ASN A 229 -5.62 -16.10 -19.49
N THR A 230 -6.33 -14.98 -19.42
CA THR A 230 -7.78 -14.95 -19.20
C THR A 230 -8.54 -15.21 -20.51
N SER A 231 -8.52 -16.47 -20.93
CA SER A 231 -9.48 -16.96 -21.92
C SER A 231 -10.91 -16.62 -21.45
N SER A 232 -11.75 -16.20 -22.38
CA SER A 232 -13.02 -15.49 -22.25
C SER A 232 -14.16 -16.17 -21.46
N SER A 233 -13.86 -17.12 -20.58
CA SER A 233 -14.79 -17.61 -19.55
C SER A 233 -14.49 -16.94 -18.20
N THR A 234 -15.31 -15.93 -17.90
CA THR A 234 -15.30 -15.03 -16.74
C THR A 234 -15.39 -15.69 -15.35
N ALA A 235 -15.31 -17.02 -15.25
CA ALA A 235 -15.44 -17.77 -14.01
C ALA A 235 -14.09 -18.26 -13.43
N ASN A 236 -13.03 -18.40 -14.24
CA ASN A 236 -11.75 -19.02 -13.83
C ASN A 236 -10.51 -18.11 -13.88
N VAL A 237 -10.65 -16.88 -14.36
CA VAL A 237 -9.61 -15.82 -14.36
C VAL A 237 -8.92 -15.65 -12.99
N LEU A 238 -9.61 -16.06 -11.92
CA LEU A 238 -9.45 -15.63 -10.55
C LEU A 238 -8.84 -16.70 -9.62
N SER A 239 -8.88 -17.98 -10.03
CA SER A 239 -8.31 -19.08 -9.23
C SER A 239 -6.79 -19.12 -9.24
N GLU A 240 -6.18 -18.33 -10.12
CA GLU A 240 -4.75 -18.38 -10.41
C GLU A 240 -4.01 -17.11 -9.98
N PHE A 241 -4.70 -16.02 -9.59
CA PHE A 241 -4.03 -14.80 -9.16
C PHE A 241 -3.07 -15.13 -7.99
N PRO A 242 -1.79 -14.72 -8.07
CA PRO A 242 -0.79 -15.20 -7.14
C PRO A 242 -0.97 -14.52 -5.79
N LEU A 243 -1.52 -15.27 -4.83
CA LEU A 243 -1.74 -14.82 -3.46
C LEU A 243 -0.91 -15.64 -2.46
N PRO A 244 -0.39 -15.00 -1.40
CA PRO A 244 -0.28 -13.56 -1.25
C PRO A 244 0.81 -12.96 -2.15
N CYS A 245 0.76 -11.66 -2.39
CA CYS A 245 1.85 -10.95 -3.05
C CYS A 245 2.06 -9.55 -2.46
N VAL A 246 3.29 -9.05 -2.59
CA VAL A 246 3.72 -7.72 -2.18
C VAL A 246 4.20 -6.99 -3.41
N CYS A 247 3.56 -5.87 -3.72
CA CYS A 247 3.97 -4.95 -4.76
C CYS A 247 4.69 -3.76 -4.11
N LEU A 248 5.68 -3.21 -4.80
CA LEU A 248 6.29 -1.92 -4.46
C LEU A 248 5.82 -0.89 -5.47
N VAL A 249 5.11 0.11 -4.98
CA VAL A 249 4.78 1.29 -5.77
C VAL A 249 5.84 2.36 -5.51
N ASP A 250 6.41 2.92 -6.57
CA ASP A 250 7.47 3.91 -6.49
C ASP A 250 7.26 5.00 -7.55
N PHE A 251 6.88 6.19 -7.08
CA PHE A 251 6.78 7.44 -7.84
C PHE A 251 7.85 8.46 -7.39
N THR A 252 8.91 8.01 -6.72
CA THR A 252 10.02 8.91 -6.37
C THR A 252 10.69 9.45 -7.63
N ASP A 253 11.28 10.65 -7.53
CA ASP A 253 12.02 11.28 -8.63
C ASP A 253 13.06 10.34 -9.26
N LYS A 254 13.65 9.43 -8.46
CA LYS A 254 14.62 8.44 -8.94
C LYS A 254 13.99 7.35 -9.79
N ALA A 255 12.89 6.75 -9.33
CA ALA A 255 12.18 5.73 -10.10
C ALA A 255 11.63 6.33 -11.39
N LEU A 256 11.07 7.53 -11.34
CA LEU A 256 10.58 8.26 -12.50
C LEU A 256 11.71 8.59 -13.50
N SER A 257 12.84 9.11 -13.01
CA SER A 257 14.01 9.40 -13.86
C SER A 257 14.63 8.15 -14.51
N ALA A 258 14.42 6.97 -13.91
CA ALA A 258 14.83 5.69 -14.46
C ALA A 258 13.79 5.06 -15.40
N GLY A 259 12.63 5.70 -15.61
CA GLY A 259 11.53 5.14 -16.40
C GLY A 259 10.82 3.96 -15.72
N ARG A 260 10.84 3.92 -14.39
CA ARG A 260 10.30 2.84 -13.55
C ARG A 260 9.23 3.32 -12.57
N GLY A 261 8.62 4.47 -12.84
CA GLY A 261 7.53 5.01 -12.03
C GLY A 261 6.29 4.11 -12.06
N GLY A 262 5.61 3.98 -10.92
CA GLY A 262 4.41 3.16 -10.79
C GLY A 262 4.66 1.86 -10.03
N LEU A 263 4.03 0.78 -10.45
CA LEU A 263 4.22 -0.54 -9.85
C LEU A 263 5.57 -1.11 -10.32
N SER A 264 6.56 -0.96 -9.45
CA SER A 264 7.99 -1.06 -9.79
C SER A 264 8.59 -2.44 -9.54
N GLU A 265 8.12 -3.16 -8.53
CA GLU A 265 8.57 -4.52 -8.18
C GLU A 265 7.43 -5.35 -7.58
N ILE A 266 7.56 -6.69 -7.63
CA ILE A 266 6.61 -7.62 -7.01
C ILE A 266 7.32 -8.84 -6.41
N LEU A 267 6.82 -9.29 -5.26
CA LEU A 267 7.18 -10.55 -4.60
C LEU A 267 5.93 -11.40 -4.43
N PHE A 268 5.97 -12.65 -4.92
CA PHE A 268 4.90 -13.63 -4.70
C PHE A 268 5.09 -14.48 -3.43
N SER A 269 6.24 -14.31 -2.75
CA SER A 269 6.49 -14.86 -1.43
C SER A 269 7.62 -14.08 -0.76
N VAL A 270 7.62 -14.05 0.57
CA VAL A 270 8.71 -13.50 1.37
C VAL A 270 9.33 -14.63 2.18
N SER A 271 10.52 -15.06 1.77
CA SER A 271 11.29 -16.13 2.40
C SER A 271 12.30 -15.58 3.41
N GLY A 272 12.73 -16.45 4.32
CA GLY A 272 13.70 -16.13 5.37
C GLY A 272 13.43 -16.92 6.64
N ASP A 273 14.48 -17.34 7.33
CA ASP A 273 14.40 -18.16 8.54
C ASP A 273 13.95 -17.35 9.77
N SER A 274 14.17 -16.04 9.73
CA SER A 274 13.78 -15.10 10.77
C SER A 274 12.97 -13.92 10.20
N GLU A 275 12.23 -13.24 11.07
CA GLU A 275 11.56 -11.97 10.73
C GLU A 275 12.54 -10.89 10.25
N LEU A 276 13.78 -10.91 10.76
CA LEU A 276 14.89 -10.07 10.32
C LEU A 276 15.27 -10.35 8.86
N ASP A 277 15.37 -11.61 8.46
CA ASP A 277 15.75 -11.98 7.08
C ASP A 277 14.63 -11.64 6.10
N ARG A 278 13.38 -11.88 6.49
CA ARG A 278 12.19 -11.46 5.74
C ARG A 278 12.13 -9.94 5.58
N ALA A 279 12.42 -9.18 6.65
CA ALA A 279 12.50 -7.72 6.60
C ALA A 279 13.63 -7.21 5.70
N LYS A 280 14.80 -7.89 5.67
CA LYS A 280 15.89 -7.55 4.75
C LYS A 280 15.49 -7.76 3.30
N LEU A 281 14.76 -8.83 2.99
CA LEU A 281 14.26 -9.07 1.63
C LEU A 281 13.34 -7.93 1.16
N LEU A 282 12.40 -7.52 2.03
CA LEU A 282 11.50 -6.39 1.78
C LEU A 282 12.25 -5.06 1.69
N LEU A 283 13.29 -4.86 2.51
CA LEU A 283 14.16 -3.69 2.42
C LEU A 283 14.96 -3.67 1.12
N ASN A 284 15.42 -4.82 0.64
CA ASN A 284 16.09 -4.94 -0.64
C ASN A 284 15.15 -4.58 -1.79
N MET A 285 13.92 -5.10 -1.77
CA MET A 285 12.85 -4.69 -2.70
C MET A 285 12.65 -3.17 -2.65
N TRP A 286 12.48 -2.58 -1.45
CA TRP A 286 12.34 -1.14 -1.29
C TRP A 286 13.49 -0.34 -1.90
N ASN A 287 14.73 -0.77 -1.70
CA ASN A 287 15.90 -0.08 -2.22
C ASN A 287 16.18 -0.36 -3.70
N HIS A 288 15.37 -1.20 -4.36
CA HIS A 288 15.65 -1.75 -5.68
C HIS A 288 17.03 -2.41 -5.73
N THR A 289 17.35 -3.21 -4.73
CA THR A 289 18.62 -3.95 -4.59
C THR A 289 18.36 -5.44 -4.42
N ASP A 290 19.41 -6.24 -4.42
CA ASP A 290 19.35 -7.66 -4.10
C ASP A 290 20.62 -8.13 -3.39
N GLU A 291 20.72 -9.43 -3.15
CA GLU A 291 21.86 -10.06 -2.48
C GLU A 291 23.18 -9.96 -3.26
N PHE A 292 23.13 -9.67 -4.57
CA PHE A 292 24.29 -9.58 -5.45
C PHE A 292 24.71 -8.14 -5.77
N SER A 293 23.82 -7.15 -5.56
CA SER A 293 24.08 -5.74 -5.82
C SER A 293 23.45 -4.84 -4.77
N THR A 294 24.31 -4.14 -4.02
CA THR A 294 23.90 -3.06 -3.11
C THR A 294 23.69 -1.71 -3.82
N THR A 295 24.03 -1.62 -5.11
CA THR A 295 23.72 -0.46 -5.95
C THR A 295 22.27 -0.57 -6.41
N ASN A 296 21.49 0.48 -6.17
CA ASN A 296 20.10 0.57 -6.60
C ASN A 296 20.02 0.30 -8.11
N LEU A 297 19.16 -0.62 -8.51
CA LEU A 297 19.00 -1.11 -9.88
C LEU A 297 18.48 -0.03 -10.83
N PHE A 298 17.91 1.04 -10.30
CA PHE A 298 17.42 2.21 -11.02
C PHE A 298 18.46 3.33 -11.10
N THR A 299 19.64 3.17 -10.47
CA THR A 299 20.76 4.06 -10.75
C THR A 299 21.24 3.77 -12.17
N LYS A 300 21.14 4.76 -13.07
CA LYS A 300 21.67 4.68 -14.44
C LYS A 300 23.12 4.19 -14.37
N GLN A 301 23.44 3.09 -15.05
CA GLN A 301 24.84 2.71 -15.25
C GLN A 301 25.40 3.68 -16.29
N ASP A 302 26.43 4.44 -15.90
CA ASP A 302 27.17 5.34 -16.79
C ASP A 302 27.89 4.57 -17.90
#